data_AF-A0A2I6SDB9-F1
#
_entry.id   AF-A0A2I6SDB9-F1
#
_cell.length_a   1.000
_cell.length_b   1.000
_cell.length_c   1.000
_cell.angle_alpha   90.00
_cell.angle_beta   90.00
_cell.angle_gamma   90.00
#
_symmetry.space_group_name_H-M   'P 1'
#
loop_
_entity.id
_entity.type
_entity.pdbx_description
1 polymer ?
#
loop_
_entity_poly.entity_id
_entity_poly.type
_entity_poly.pdbx_seq_one_letter_code
_entity_poly.pdbx_strand_id
1 'polypeptide(L)'
;FVNAEVIQKAYDARLRGQVGTKEAPYVFYSNYSGYPEANNPEELVSYFTEDVGLNSFFAYLNYKYPFWFNPKNYSLPEEKYRGESFFFVLQQLLARYYLERLSNHLPDVKPIDLNHPVLVGYYPELRLQNGREAPARPEGIFARDVDILYVEEIKNYERRIRDGIDYGYFGGYNYERISVREKDYTNVLGNILEGNAESINKEFYGAFYRNLISLFGHIVDPVHRYGVPASVLEQPETQLRDPLFYRIAKRVLSVFYHYKSLLKPYTYGDLYLPGVTVEDITFDKLVTYFDTFDFEINNALSFSKPEDGADFSYVSRQYRLNHKPFFYHLKVKSEKEVDSVVRVFIGPKYDALGREYSLEERKQYYVLLDTFNYKLTAGENDIKRSSKDFPLYAKEAPSYYDLYQTTSRALKGEDKFFLD
;
A
#
# COMPACT_ATOMS: atom_id res chain seq x y z
N PHE A 1 -7.58 12.59 2.51
CA PHE A 1 -7.30 12.61 1.06
C PHE A 1 -6.96 13.99 0.50
N VAL A 2 -7.35 15.11 1.13
CA VAL A 2 -7.11 16.46 0.57
C VAL A 2 -6.43 17.36 1.61
N ASN A 3 -5.49 18.19 1.17
CA ASN A 3 -4.79 19.13 2.04
C ASN A 3 -5.76 20.17 2.64
N ALA A 4 -5.48 20.59 3.87
CA ALA A 4 -6.31 21.49 4.68
C ALA A 4 -6.58 22.83 3.98
N GLU A 5 -5.61 23.32 3.19
CA GLU A 5 -5.76 24.54 2.40
C GLU A 5 -6.93 24.46 1.41
N VAL A 6 -7.09 23.33 0.72
CA VAL A 6 -8.18 23.13 -0.25
C VAL A 6 -9.53 23.08 0.46
N ILE A 7 -9.58 22.41 1.62
CA ILE A 7 -10.78 22.39 2.46
C ILE A 7 -11.14 23.81 2.91
N GLN A 8 -10.16 24.61 3.35
CA GLN A 8 -10.40 26.01 3.74
C GLN A 8 -10.90 26.85 2.56
N LYS A 9 -10.31 26.71 1.37
CA LYS A 9 -10.78 27.38 0.15
C LYS A 9 -12.23 27.01 -0.18
N ALA A 10 -12.62 25.76 0.02
CA ALA A 10 -14.00 25.31 -0.19
C ALA A 10 -14.99 25.96 0.80
N TYR A 11 -14.62 26.06 2.08
CA TYR A 11 -15.41 26.81 3.07
C TYR A 11 -15.53 28.30 2.69
N ASP A 12 -14.43 28.95 2.32
CA ASP A 12 -14.41 30.36 1.95
C ASP A 12 -15.25 30.65 0.70
N ALA A 13 -15.14 29.80 -0.33
CA ALA A 13 -15.96 29.89 -1.53
C ALA A 13 -17.45 29.78 -1.19
N ARG A 14 -17.82 28.84 -0.31
CA ARG A 14 -19.20 28.65 0.12
C ARG A 14 -19.74 29.87 0.88
N LEU A 15 -18.94 30.46 1.78
CA LEU A 15 -19.30 31.67 2.53
C LEU A 15 -19.50 32.88 1.62
N ARG A 16 -18.78 32.95 0.50
CA ARG A 16 -18.92 33.99 -0.54
C ARG A 16 -20.06 33.73 -1.52
N GLY A 17 -20.80 32.62 -1.38
CA GLY A 17 -21.82 32.21 -2.34
C GLY A 17 -21.26 31.74 -3.69
N GLN A 18 -19.97 31.43 -3.76
CA GLN A 18 -19.29 30.94 -4.97
C GLN A 18 -19.48 29.42 -5.06
N VAL A 19 -20.63 29.00 -5.61
CA VAL A 19 -20.98 27.60 -5.76
C VAL A 19 -20.89 27.15 -7.22
N GLY A 20 -20.46 25.91 -7.44
CA GLY A 20 -20.51 25.26 -8.75
C GLY A 20 -21.74 24.37 -8.87
N THR A 21 -22.13 24.05 -10.11
CA THR A 21 -23.20 23.09 -10.39
C THR A 21 -22.60 21.73 -10.75
N LYS A 22 -23.43 20.70 -10.89
CA LYS A 22 -22.93 19.36 -11.24
C LYS A 22 -22.36 19.30 -12.67
N GLU A 23 -22.94 20.07 -13.59
CA GLU A 23 -22.48 20.20 -14.98
C GLU A 23 -21.22 21.07 -15.10
N ALA A 24 -20.97 21.91 -14.10
CA ALA A 24 -19.86 22.86 -14.06
C ALA A 24 -19.40 23.02 -12.59
N PRO A 25 -18.69 22.01 -12.05
CA PRO A 25 -18.29 22.02 -10.64
C PRO A 25 -17.32 23.15 -10.36
N TYR A 26 -17.34 23.64 -9.11
CA TYR A 26 -16.32 24.59 -8.67
C TYR A 26 -15.05 23.82 -8.37
N VAL A 27 -14.00 24.10 -9.15
CA VAL A 27 -12.75 23.34 -9.11
C VAL A 27 -11.74 24.00 -8.19
N PHE A 28 -11.24 23.24 -7.22
CA PHE A 28 -10.10 23.63 -6.39
C PHE A 28 -8.86 22.83 -6.81
N TYR A 29 -7.83 23.51 -7.28
CA TYR A 29 -6.55 22.86 -7.56
C TYR A 29 -5.87 22.45 -6.24
N SER A 30 -5.54 21.17 -6.13
CA SER A 30 -4.85 20.58 -4.99
C SER A 30 -3.44 20.17 -5.42
N ASN A 31 -2.46 20.95 -5.00
CA ASN A 31 -1.06 20.57 -5.14
C ASN A 31 -0.68 19.53 -4.08
N TYR A 32 0.36 18.76 -4.37
CA TYR A 32 1.00 17.88 -3.39
C TYR A 32 1.84 18.70 -2.40
N SER A 33 2.17 18.11 -1.24
CA SER A 33 3.11 18.73 -0.30
C SER A 33 4.46 18.97 -0.96
N GLY A 34 5.13 20.06 -0.58
CA GLY A 34 6.39 20.50 -1.20
C GLY A 34 6.21 21.24 -2.53
N TYR A 35 5.01 21.69 -2.87
CA TYR A 35 4.81 22.62 -3.99
C TYR A 35 5.03 24.08 -3.54
N PRO A 36 5.68 24.95 -4.34
CA PRO A 36 6.28 24.66 -5.66
C PRO A 36 7.69 24.05 -5.59
N GLU A 37 8.31 24.03 -4.41
CA GLU A 37 9.67 23.53 -4.20
C GLU A 37 9.71 22.60 -2.98
N ALA A 38 10.28 21.41 -3.17
CA ALA A 38 10.40 20.40 -2.13
C ALA A 38 11.36 20.90 -1.03
N ASN A 39 10.87 20.93 0.21
CA ASN A 39 11.64 21.32 1.39
C ASN A 39 12.57 20.20 1.87
N ASN A 40 12.25 18.95 1.53
CA ASN A 40 13.07 17.79 1.85
C ASN A 40 12.99 16.72 0.74
N PRO A 41 13.95 15.78 0.68
CA PRO A 41 14.00 14.80 -0.40
C PRO A 41 12.77 13.88 -0.49
N GLU A 42 12.05 13.64 0.62
CA GLU A 42 10.87 12.76 0.62
C GLU A 42 9.66 13.42 -0.07
N GLU A 43 9.62 14.76 -0.16
CA GLU A 43 8.58 15.48 -0.90
C GLU A 43 8.70 15.32 -2.42
N LEU A 44 9.85 14.88 -2.96
CA LEU A 44 10.00 14.61 -4.41
C LEU A 44 9.13 13.45 -4.89
N VAL A 45 8.69 12.57 -3.97
CA VAL A 45 7.81 11.44 -4.26
C VAL A 45 6.40 11.63 -3.70
N SER A 46 6.03 12.86 -3.33
CA SER A 46 4.70 13.18 -2.78
C SER A 46 3.57 12.86 -3.76
N TYR A 47 3.82 12.97 -5.07
CA TYR A 47 2.84 12.57 -6.10
C TYR A 47 2.42 11.10 -6.02
N PHE A 48 3.29 10.24 -5.47
CA PHE A 48 2.99 8.84 -5.23
C PHE A 48 2.39 8.63 -3.85
N THR A 49 3.04 9.14 -2.79
CA THR A 49 2.63 8.88 -1.40
C THR A 49 1.28 9.53 -1.05
N GLU A 50 0.94 10.64 -1.69
CA GLU A 50 -0.32 11.37 -1.48
C GLU A 50 -1.39 11.09 -2.54
N ASP A 51 -1.11 10.24 -3.54
CA ASP A 51 -2.08 9.81 -4.54
C ASP A 51 -3.34 9.27 -3.86
N VAL A 52 -4.49 9.84 -4.23
CA VAL A 52 -5.76 9.45 -3.64
C VAL A 52 -6.10 7.99 -3.91
N GLY A 53 -5.78 7.48 -5.10
CA GLY A 53 -6.01 6.08 -5.47
C GLY A 53 -5.13 5.11 -4.67
N LEU A 54 -3.84 5.42 -4.49
CA LEU A 54 -2.94 4.60 -3.67
C LEU A 54 -3.42 4.52 -2.21
N ASN A 55 -3.78 5.66 -1.62
CA ASN A 55 -4.28 5.71 -0.24
C ASN A 55 -5.64 5.00 -0.11
N SER A 56 -6.54 5.16 -1.08
CA SER A 56 -7.82 4.44 -1.12
C SER A 56 -7.64 2.93 -1.27
N PHE A 57 -6.70 2.49 -2.11
CA PHE A 57 -6.35 1.07 -2.26
C PHE A 57 -5.91 0.46 -0.93
N PHE A 58 -5.01 1.14 -0.21
CA PHE A 58 -4.51 0.64 1.06
C PHE A 58 -5.57 0.66 2.16
N ALA A 59 -6.41 1.70 2.21
CA ALA A 59 -7.56 1.74 3.10
C ALA A 59 -8.52 0.58 2.83
N TYR A 60 -8.85 0.31 1.55
CA TYR A 60 -9.71 -0.80 1.15
C TYR A 60 -9.16 -2.15 1.63
N LEU A 61 -7.84 -2.39 1.50
CA LEU A 61 -7.22 -3.62 2.02
C LEU A 61 -7.38 -3.75 3.54
N ASN A 62 -7.21 -2.67 4.30
CA ASN A 62 -7.39 -2.70 5.75
C ASN A 62 -8.85 -2.96 6.15
N TYR A 63 -9.82 -2.47 5.38
CA TYR A 63 -11.24 -2.73 5.64
C TYR A 63 -11.68 -4.13 5.21
N LYS A 64 -11.11 -4.64 4.11
CA LYS A 64 -11.37 -6.00 3.63
C LYS A 64 -10.77 -7.04 4.57
N TYR A 65 -9.57 -6.77 5.09
CA TYR A 65 -8.81 -7.67 5.97
C TYR A 65 -8.59 -7.04 7.36
N PRO A 66 -9.64 -6.79 8.17
CA PRO A 66 -9.48 -6.09 9.45
C PRO A 66 -8.72 -6.96 10.47
N PHE A 67 -7.68 -6.42 11.11
CA PHE A 67 -6.77 -7.16 12.02
C PHE A 67 -7.46 -7.84 13.21
N TRP A 68 -8.61 -7.34 13.65
CA TRP A 68 -9.36 -7.89 14.78
C TRP A 68 -10.30 -9.03 14.39
N PHE A 69 -10.54 -9.24 13.10
CA PHE A 69 -11.46 -10.25 12.61
C PHE A 69 -10.79 -11.62 12.48
N ASN A 70 -11.44 -12.65 13.01
CA ASN A 70 -11.00 -14.04 12.86
C ASN A 70 -11.86 -14.76 11.81
N PRO A 71 -11.32 -15.05 10.62
CA PRO A 71 -12.07 -15.66 9.53
C PRO A 71 -12.48 -17.10 9.83
N LYS A 72 -11.84 -17.81 10.77
CA LYS A 72 -12.20 -19.20 11.12
C LYS A 72 -13.63 -19.36 11.65
N ASN A 73 -14.23 -18.27 12.12
CA ASN A 73 -15.62 -18.24 12.58
C ASN A 73 -16.62 -18.15 11.40
N TYR A 74 -16.14 -18.01 10.17
CA TYR A 74 -16.93 -17.78 8.96
C TYR A 74 -16.40 -18.65 7.80
N SER A 75 -17.23 -18.91 6.80
CA SER A 75 -16.80 -19.62 5.59
C SER A 75 -16.24 -18.65 4.56
N LEU A 76 -15.03 -18.13 4.81
CA LEU A 76 -14.33 -17.16 3.93
C LEU A 76 -13.00 -17.74 3.41
N PRO A 77 -13.01 -18.54 2.34
CA PRO A 77 -11.81 -19.18 1.79
C PRO A 77 -10.71 -18.19 1.34
N GLU A 78 -11.11 -16.98 0.93
CA GLU A 78 -10.23 -15.90 0.49
C GLU A 78 -9.31 -15.37 1.61
N GLU A 79 -9.67 -15.61 2.88
CA GLU A 79 -8.92 -15.19 4.06
C GLU A 79 -7.83 -16.19 4.46
N LYS A 80 -7.81 -17.39 3.86
CA LYS A 80 -6.94 -18.50 4.28
C LYS A 80 -5.43 -18.14 4.30
N TYR A 81 -5.01 -17.26 3.39
CA TYR A 81 -3.61 -16.84 3.21
C TYR A 81 -3.38 -15.38 3.60
N ARG A 82 -4.14 -14.88 4.60
CA ARG A 82 -4.08 -13.49 5.05
C ARG A 82 -2.66 -13.03 5.42
N GLY A 83 -1.91 -13.79 6.21
CA GLY A 83 -0.57 -13.40 6.63
C GLY A 83 0.44 -13.39 5.47
N GLU A 84 0.27 -14.26 4.49
CA GLU A 84 1.06 -14.23 3.25
C GLU A 84 0.68 -13.03 2.39
N SER A 85 -0.60 -12.69 2.35
CA SER A 85 -1.11 -11.48 1.68
C SER A 85 -0.57 -10.21 2.34
N PHE A 86 -0.49 -10.17 3.67
CA PHE A 86 0.13 -9.07 4.42
C PHE A 86 1.62 -8.89 4.04
N PHE A 87 2.38 -9.98 3.98
CA PHE A 87 3.77 -9.95 3.49
C PHE A 87 3.84 -9.43 2.05
N PHE A 88 3.03 -9.98 1.16
CA PHE A 88 3.03 -9.64 -0.26
C PHE A 88 2.69 -8.17 -0.47
N VAL A 89 1.61 -7.66 0.14
CA VAL A 89 1.19 -6.26 0.02
C VAL A 89 2.28 -5.30 0.52
N LEU A 90 2.87 -5.55 1.70
CA LEU A 90 3.94 -4.70 2.21
C LEU A 90 5.17 -4.72 1.30
N GLN A 91 5.56 -5.90 0.80
CA GLN A 91 6.70 -6.04 -0.11
C GLN A 91 6.44 -5.33 -1.45
N GLN A 92 5.26 -5.51 -2.05
CA GLN A 92 4.89 -4.86 -3.30
C GLN A 92 4.81 -3.33 -3.16
N LEU A 93 4.23 -2.81 -2.07
CA LEU A 93 4.19 -1.37 -1.78
C LEU A 93 5.59 -0.78 -1.63
N LEU A 94 6.47 -1.44 -0.86
CA LEU A 94 7.83 -0.97 -0.66
C LEU A 94 8.66 -1.05 -1.95
N ALA A 95 8.52 -2.11 -2.74
CA ALA A 95 9.18 -2.25 -4.03
C ALA A 95 8.71 -1.16 -5.02
N ARG A 96 7.40 -0.92 -5.10
CA ARG A 96 6.81 0.12 -5.95
C ARG A 96 7.24 1.52 -5.52
N TYR A 97 7.28 1.79 -4.21
CA TYR A 97 7.82 3.02 -3.64
C TYR A 97 9.29 3.21 -3.98
N TYR A 98 10.09 2.14 -3.89
CA TYR A 98 11.51 2.20 -4.23
C TYR A 98 11.76 2.53 -5.71
N LEU A 99 10.91 2.05 -6.63
CA LEU A 99 10.99 2.44 -8.04
C LEU A 99 10.69 3.94 -8.26
N GLU A 100 9.77 4.54 -7.48
CA GLU A 100 9.54 6.00 -7.53
C GLU A 100 10.75 6.77 -6.99
N ARG A 101 11.33 6.30 -5.89
CA ARG A 101 12.54 6.88 -5.32
C ARG A 101 13.67 6.90 -6.34
N LEU A 102 13.92 5.78 -7.01
CA LEU A 102 14.95 5.69 -8.05
C LEU A 102 14.67 6.62 -9.23
N SER A 103 13.41 6.76 -9.63
CA SER A 103 13.00 7.69 -10.70
C SER A 103 13.25 9.16 -10.33
N ASN A 104 13.34 9.46 -9.03
CA ASN A 104 13.67 10.77 -8.47
C ASN A 104 15.09 10.84 -7.88
N HIS A 105 15.98 9.91 -8.25
CA HIS A 105 17.38 9.86 -7.78
C HIS A 105 17.56 9.71 -6.26
N LEU A 106 16.55 9.19 -5.56
CA LEU A 106 16.59 8.93 -4.13
C LEU A 106 17.09 7.51 -3.82
N PRO A 107 17.93 7.34 -2.80
CA PRO A 107 18.38 6.01 -2.35
C PRO A 107 17.25 5.25 -1.65
N ASP A 108 17.45 3.95 -1.44
CA ASP A 108 16.55 3.11 -0.65
C ASP A 108 16.40 3.64 0.79
N VAL A 109 15.24 3.37 1.40
CA VAL A 109 14.98 3.79 2.78
C VAL A 109 15.65 2.85 3.78
N LYS A 110 16.16 3.42 4.86
CA LYS A 110 16.66 2.65 6.00
C LYS A 110 15.47 2.24 6.90
N PRO A 111 15.48 1.02 7.46
CA PRO A 111 14.49 0.64 8.46
C PRO A 111 14.52 1.63 9.64
N ILE A 112 13.39 1.77 10.33
CA ILE A 112 13.35 2.50 11.60
C ILE A 112 14.30 1.86 12.63
N ASP A 113 14.82 2.68 13.53
CA ASP A 113 15.63 2.24 14.66
C ASP A 113 15.02 2.75 15.96
N LEU A 114 14.78 1.85 16.90
CA LEU A 114 14.17 2.17 18.20
C LEU A 114 15.17 2.78 19.20
N ASN A 115 16.47 2.77 18.88
CA ASN A 115 17.54 3.32 19.72
C ASN A 115 18.07 4.68 19.23
N HIS A 116 17.63 5.14 18.07
CA HIS A 116 18.10 6.36 17.43
C HIS A 116 16.94 7.30 17.11
N PRO A 117 17.19 8.61 16.98
CA PRO A 117 16.13 9.56 16.66
C PRO A 117 15.62 9.37 15.23
N VAL A 118 14.35 9.69 15.02
CA VAL A 118 13.74 9.73 13.69
C VAL A 118 14.22 10.96 12.94
N LEU A 119 15.09 10.74 11.95
CA LEU A 119 15.65 11.81 11.09
C LEU A 119 14.78 12.14 9.86
N VAL A 120 13.54 11.66 9.82
CA VAL A 120 12.62 11.94 8.71
C VAL A 120 11.39 12.62 9.28
N GLY A 121 11.37 13.94 9.16
CA GLY A 121 10.24 14.77 9.54
C GLY A 121 9.08 14.59 8.57
N TYR A 122 7.89 14.97 9.00
CA TYR A 122 6.72 14.98 8.12
C TYR A 122 5.68 15.99 8.61
N TYR A 123 5.26 16.89 7.73
CA TYR A 123 4.13 17.78 7.98
C TYR A 123 2.98 17.37 7.05
N PRO A 124 1.88 16.80 7.58
CA PRO A 124 0.87 16.21 6.70
C PRO A 124 -0.01 17.20 5.93
N GLU A 125 -0.08 18.46 6.37
CA GLU A 125 -1.00 19.46 5.82
C GLU A 125 -2.48 19.00 5.77
N LEU A 126 -2.91 18.14 6.69
CA LEU A 126 -4.27 17.60 6.73
C LEU A 126 -5.05 18.14 7.94
N ARG A 127 -6.32 18.46 7.70
CA ARG A 127 -7.31 18.69 8.77
C ARG A 127 -8.14 17.43 8.95
N LEU A 128 -8.20 16.93 10.19
CA LEU A 128 -9.01 15.79 10.57
C LEU A 128 -10.50 16.16 10.60
N GLN A 129 -11.38 15.16 10.56
CA GLN A 129 -12.84 15.36 10.56
C GLN A 129 -13.36 16.10 11.81
N ASN A 130 -12.63 16.04 12.92
CA ASN A 130 -12.94 16.79 14.13
C ASN A 130 -12.50 18.27 14.09
N GLY A 131 -12.03 18.75 12.94
CA GLY A 131 -11.57 20.13 12.71
C GLY A 131 -10.15 20.41 13.20
N ARG A 132 -9.46 19.45 13.82
CA ARG A 132 -8.07 19.62 14.30
C ARG A 132 -7.09 19.28 13.20
N GLU A 133 -6.00 20.02 13.13
CA GLU A 133 -4.89 19.71 12.21
C GLU A 133 -4.19 18.41 12.65
N ALA A 134 -3.83 17.59 11.68
CA ALA A 134 -3.02 16.41 11.89
C ALA A 134 -1.62 16.81 12.40
N PRO A 135 -1.04 16.07 13.36
CA PRO A 135 0.20 16.48 13.98
C PRO A 135 1.37 16.41 13.00
N ALA A 136 2.20 17.46 13.00
CA ALA A 136 3.50 17.43 12.37
C ALA A 136 4.49 16.65 13.26
N ARG A 137 5.36 15.85 12.63
CA ARG A 137 6.50 15.23 13.30
C ARG A 137 7.80 15.94 12.90
N PRO A 138 8.42 16.71 13.81
CA PRO A 138 9.77 17.21 13.64
C PRO A 138 10.82 16.10 13.52
N GLU A 139 11.96 16.43 12.91
CA GLU A 139 13.15 15.58 12.91
C GLU A 139 13.80 15.53 14.31
N GLY A 140 14.56 14.46 14.57
CA GLY A 140 15.38 14.34 15.78
C GLY A 140 14.63 13.76 16.98
N ILE A 141 13.37 13.33 16.83
CA ILE A 141 12.57 12.81 17.95
C ILE A 141 12.87 11.32 18.19
N PHE A 142 13.14 10.97 19.45
CA PHE A 142 13.29 9.58 19.89
C PHE A 142 11.94 8.92 20.13
N ALA A 143 11.84 7.64 19.75
CA ALA A 143 10.76 6.78 20.23
C ALA A 143 10.85 6.64 21.76
N ARG A 144 9.69 6.78 22.42
CA ARG A 144 9.52 6.72 23.88
C ARG A 144 8.31 5.85 24.19
N ASP A 145 8.18 5.43 25.44
CA ASP A 145 7.01 4.66 25.87
C ASP A 145 5.72 5.47 25.64
N VAL A 146 4.70 4.78 25.16
CA VAL A 146 3.41 5.35 24.75
C VAL A 146 2.31 4.69 25.57
N ASP A 147 1.65 5.44 26.45
CA ASP A 147 0.61 4.93 27.35
C ASP A 147 1.00 3.60 28.04
N ILE A 148 0.38 2.47 27.65
CA ILE A 148 0.67 1.12 28.17
C ILE A 148 1.66 0.31 27.31
N LEU A 149 2.18 0.88 26.22
CA LEU A 149 3.08 0.25 25.28
C LEU A 149 4.52 0.73 25.48
N TYR A 150 5.40 -0.18 25.88
CA TYR A 150 6.80 0.14 26.17
C TYR A 150 7.71 -0.19 24.98
N VAL A 151 8.70 0.67 24.72
CA VAL A 151 9.69 0.47 23.64
C VAL A 151 10.43 -0.86 23.83
N GLU A 152 10.78 -1.18 25.07
CA GLU A 152 11.46 -2.44 25.40
C GLU A 152 10.58 -3.67 25.15
N GLU A 153 9.27 -3.53 25.32
CA GLU A 153 8.32 -4.61 25.01
C GLU A 153 8.28 -4.92 23.51
N ILE A 154 8.27 -3.88 22.67
CA ILE A 154 8.35 -4.03 21.20
C ILE A 154 9.64 -4.73 20.78
N LYS A 155 10.77 -4.35 21.39
CA LYS A 155 12.06 -5.03 21.17
C LYS A 155 12.02 -6.49 21.59
N ASN A 156 11.38 -6.80 22.72
CA ASN A 156 11.19 -8.16 23.19
C ASN A 156 10.32 -9.00 22.25
N TYR A 157 9.24 -8.42 21.69
CA TYR A 157 8.43 -9.09 20.67
C TYR A 157 9.23 -9.38 19.41
N GLU A 158 9.96 -8.40 18.87
CA GLU A 158 10.84 -8.63 17.72
C GLU A 158 11.87 -9.74 18.01
N ARG A 159 12.51 -9.70 19.18
CA ARG A 159 13.48 -10.72 19.61
C ARG A 159 12.84 -12.10 19.65
N ARG A 160 11.69 -12.28 20.32
CA ARG A 160 10.98 -13.59 20.40
C ARG A 160 10.63 -14.14 19.01
N ILE A 161 10.23 -13.26 18.09
CA ILE A 161 9.90 -13.67 16.72
C ILE A 161 11.17 -14.12 15.98
N ARG A 162 12.27 -13.36 16.06
CA ARG A 162 13.56 -13.73 15.47
C ARG A 162 14.14 -15.00 16.07
N ASP A 163 14.10 -15.14 17.39
CA ASP A 163 14.53 -16.34 18.12
C ASP A 163 13.73 -17.57 17.66
N GLY A 164 12.41 -17.44 17.47
CA GLY A 164 11.57 -18.52 16.95
C GLY A 164 11.94 -18.93 15.51
N ILE A 165 12.25 -17.95 14.66
CA ILE A 165 12.76 -18.18 13.30
C ILE A 165 14.07 -18.96 13.34
N ASP A 166 15.05 -18.50 14.14
CA ASP A 166 16.39 -19.09 14.23
C ASP A 166 16.36 -20.48 14.86
N TYR A 167 15.60 -20.63 15.94
CA TYR A 167 15.40 -21.91 16.61
C TYR A 167 14.73 -22.93 15.68
N GLY A 168 13.83 -22.47 14.80
CA GLY A 168 13.15 -23.30 13.83
C GLY A 168 11.75 -23.74 14.25
N TYR A 169 11.16 -23.16 15.30
CA TYR A 169 9.73 -23.32 15.57
C TYR A 169 9.12 -22.08 16.22
N PHE A 170 7.80 -21.92 16.02
CA PHE A 170 6.98 -21.05 16.85
C PHE A 170 6.12 -21.86 17.83
N GLY A 171 5.90 -21.29 19.01
CA GLY A 171 5.04 -21.83 20.05
C GLY A 171 3.65 -21.20 19.99
N GLY A 172 2.63 -22.00 19.72
CA GLY A 172 1.24 -21.60 19.82
C GLY A 172 0.72 -21.65 21.26
N TYR A 173 -0.59 -21.45 21.43
CA TYR A 173 -1.27 -21.76 22.69
C TYR A 173 -1.18 -23.26 23.02
N ASN A 174 -1.28 -23.62 24.31
CA ASN A 174 -1.29 -25.02 24.78
C ASN A 174 -0.11 -25.88 24.33
N TYR A 175 1.10 -25.30 24.27
CA TYR A 175 2.34 -25.98 23.85
C TYR A 175 2.34 -26.52 22.42
N GLU A 176 1.44 -26.04 21.56
CA GLU A 176 1.50 -26.32 20.12
C GLU A 176 2.84 -25.85 19.55
N ARG A 177 3.48 -26.70 18.73
CA ARG A 177 4.75 -26.38 18.08
C ARG A 177 4.56 -26.37 16.58
N ILE A 178 4.93 -25.26 15.96
CA ILE A 178 4.91 -25.08 14.51
C ILE A 178 6.35 -25.02 14.01
N SER A 179 6.84 -26.12 13.44
CA SER A 179 8.19 -26.24 12.88
C SER A 179 8.33 -25.39 11.62
N VAL A 180 9.08 -24.28 11.66
CA VAL A 180 9.17 -23.35 10.52
C VAL A 180 10.14 -23.80 9.42
N ARG A 181 10.78 -24.96 9.59
CA ARG A 181 11.77 -25.53 8.65
C ARG A 181 11.19 -26.59 7.70
N GLU A 182 10.02 -27.15 8.01
CA GLU A 182 9.42 -28.25 7.25
C GLU A 182 8.64 -27.79 6.01
N LYS A 183 8.01 -26.61 6.08
CA LYS A 183 7.28 -25.99 4.97
C LYS A 183 7.35 -24.48 5.06
N ASP A 184 6.91 -23.79 4.02
CA ASP A 184 6.76 -22.35 4.05
C ASP A 184 5.59 -21.95 4.97
N TYR A 185 5.92 -21.27 6.07
CA TYR A 185 5.00 -20.74 7.08
C TYR A 185 4.91 -19.22 7.03
N THR A 186 5.16 -18.61 5.88
CA THR A 186 4.99 -17.15 5.67
C THR A 186 3.63 -16.67 6.14
N ASN A 187 2.57 -17.45 5.91
CA ASN A 187 1.23 -17.11 6.41
C ASN A 187 1.18 -16.99 7.95
N VAL A 188 1.78 -17.93 8.68
CA VAL A 188 1.83 -17.89 10.15
C VAL A 188 2.68 -16.72 10.64
N LEU A 189 3.86 -16.52 10.03
CA LEU A 189 4.73 -15.39 10.38
C LEU A 189 4.04 -14.04 10.11
N GLY A 190 3.29 -13.92 9.01
CA GLY A 190 2.53 -12.70 8.73
C GLY A 190 1.44 -12.43 9.75
N ASN A 191 0.72 -13.47 10.20
CA ASN A 191 -0.28 -13.32 11.26
C ASN A 191 0.35 -12.89 12.59
N ILE A 192 1.53 -13.44 12.92
CA ILE A 192 2.32 -13.04 14.09
C ILE A 192 2.79 -11.58 13.99
N LEU A 193 3.38 -11.19 12.86
CA LEU A 193 3.94 -9.85 12.66
C LEU A 193 2.88 -8.76 12.61
N GLU A 194 1.75 -9.00 11.94
CA GLU A 194 0.60 -8.10 11.96
C GLU A 194 -0.02 -8.04 13.37
N GLY A 195 0.00 -9.16 14.10
CA GLY A 195 -0.70 -9.30 15.38
C GLY A 195 -2.22 -9.40 15.23
N ASN A 196 -2.65 -9.98 14.11
CA ASN A 196 -4.06 -10.16 13.81
C ASN A 196 -4.70 -11.27 14.66
N ALA A 197 -6.01 -11.45 14.53
CA ALA A 197 -6.77 -12.42 15.33
C ALA A 197 -6.41 -13.89 15.03
N GLU A 198 -5.65 -14.17 13.98
CA GLU A 198 -5.11 -15.50 13.65
C GLU A 198 -3.66 -15.71 14.11
N SER A 199 -3.08 -14.75 14.83
CA SER A 199 -1.79 -14.95 15.49
C SER A 199 -1.88 -16.14 16.44
N ILE A 200 -0.95 -17.08 16.30
CA ILE A 200 -0.96 -18.37 17.01
C ILE A 200 -0.72 -18.24 18.53
N ASN A 201 -0.15 -17.11 18.96
CA ASN A 201 0.06 -16.76 20.36
C ASN A 201 0.30 -15.26 20.49
N LYS A 202 -0.79 -14.47 20.45
CA LYS A 202 -0.72 -13.00 20.47
C LYS A 202 -0.15 -12.44 21.77
N GLU A 203 -0.36 -13.12 22.90
CA GLU A 203 0.19 -12.69 24.20
C GLU A 203 1.71 -12.85 24.25
N PHE A 204 2.25 -13.90 23.61
CA PHE A 204 3.68 -14.13 23.58
C PHE A 204 4.40 -13.29 22.52
N TYR A 205 3.83 -13.20 21.31
CA TYR A 205 4.47 -12.52 20.17
C TYR A 205 4.03 -11.06 19.96
N GLY A 206 2.96 -10.61 20.62
CA GLY A 206 2.45 -9.25 20.50
C GLY A 206 1.84 -8.95 19.14
N ALA A 207 1.89 -7.67 18.75
CA ALA A 207 1.42 -7.17 17.46
C ALA A 207 2.47 -6.25 16.83
N PHE A 208 3.62 -6.82 16.45
CA PHE A 208 4.83 -6.06 16.13
C PHE A 208 4.62 -4.88 15.16
N TYR A 209 4.02 -5.12 13.99
CA TYR A 209 3.72 -4.07 13.02
C TYR A 209 2.81 -2.99 13.61
N ARG A 210 1.68 -3.38 14.23
CA ARG A 210 0.72 -2.42 14.79
C ARG A 210 1.28 -1.64 15.97
N ASN A 211 2.10 -2.26 16.80
CA ASN A 211 2.78 -1.62 17.92
C ASN A 211 3.77 -0.57 17.41
N LEU A 212 4.47 -0.82 16.29
CA LEU A 212 5.30 0.19 15.64
C LEU A 212 4.45 1.35 15.10
N ILE A 213 3.32 1.07 14.45
CA ILE A 213 2.40 2.12 14.00
C ILE A 213 1.93 2.99 15.16
N SER A 214 1.49 2.39 16.27
CA SER A 214 1.06 3.13 17.47
C SER A 214 2.20 3.91 18.11
N LEU A 215 3.38 3.29 18.29
CA LEU A 215 4.56 3.93 18.87
C LEU A 215 4.95 5.20 18.10
N PHE A 216 5.04 5.11 16.77
CA PHE A 216 5.44 6.24 15.93
C PHE A 216 4.29 7.20 15.63
N GLY A 217 3.03 6.75 15.72
CA GLY A 217 1.85 7.59 15.62
C GLY A 217 1.74 8.58 16.78
N HIS A 218 2.01 8.10 18.00
CA HIS A 218 1.97 8.92 19.22
C HIS A 218 3.31 9.60 19.56
N ILE A 219 4.33 9.54 18.70
CA ILE A 219 5.69 10.01 19.02
C ILE A 219 5.76 11.48 19.47
N VAL A 220 4.83 12.32 19.02
CA VAL A 220 4.76 13.75 19.35
C VAL A 220 4.12 14.01 20.72
N ASP A 221 3.18 13.16 21.15
CA ASP A 221 2.51 13.24 22.46
C ASP A 221 2.27 11.83 23.06
N PRO A 222 3.34 11.12 23.49
CA PRO A 222 3.27 9.69 23.82
C PRO A 222 2.32 9.33 24.95
N VAL A 223 2.03 10.28 25.84
CA VAL A 223 1.17 10.08 27.03
C VAL A 223 -0.06 11.00 27.00
N HIS A 224 -0.42 11.51 25.82
CA HIS A 224 -1.59 12.35 25.60
C HIS A 224 -1.69 13.60 26.51
N ARG A 225 -0.55 14.14 26.94
CA ARG A 225 -0.49 15.27 27.88
C ARG A 225 -1.03 16.56 27.26
N TYR A 226 -0.82 16.72 25.96
CA TYR A 226 -1.22 17.90 25.20
C TYR A 226 -2.49 17.64 24.38
N GLY A 227 -3.03 16.43 24.48
CA GLY A 227 -4.20 15.99 23.76
C GLY A 227 -4.00 16.04 22.25
N VAL A 228 -2.78 15.82 21.73
CA VAL A 228 -2.53 15.81 20.27
C VAL A 228 -3.40 14.72 19.61
N PRO A 229 -4.06 15.00 18.48
CA PRO A 229 -4.91 14.00 17.83
C PRO A 229 -4.06 12.90 17.18
N ALA A 230 -4.71 11.83 16.73
CA ALA A 230 -4.04 10.73 16.06
C ALA A 230 -3.23 11.21 14.85
N SER A 231 -2.04 10.62 14.68
CA SER A 231 -1.19 10.86 13.53
C SER A 231 -1.79 10.26 12.26
N VAL A 232 -1.36 10.77 11.11
CA VAL A 232 -1.70 10.18 9.81
C VAL A 232 -1.24 8.73 9.66
N LEU A 233 -0.23 8.30 10.43
CA LEU A 233 0.24 6.92 10.47
C LEU A 233 -0.81 5.94 11.02
N GLU A 234 -1.75 6.44 11.82
CA GLU A 234 -2.73 5.63 12.54
C GLU A 234 -4.05 5.44 11.79
N GLN A 235 -4.15 6.02 10.58
CA GLN A 235 -5.34 5.97 9.74
C GLN A 235 -4.99 5.34 8.39
N PRO A 236 -5.60 4.19 8.01
CA PRO A 236 -5.32 3.52 6.74
C PRO A 236 -5.40 4.42 5.49
N GLU A 237 -6.25 5.44 5.54
CA GLU A 237 -6.53 6.42 4.48
C GLU A 237 -5.42 7.46 4.31
N THR A 238 -4.51 7.58 5.27
CA THR A 238 -3.42 8.57 5.25
C THR A 238 -2.05 7.97 5.59
N GLN A 239 -2.00 6.71 6.01
CA GLN A 239 -0.80 6.06 6.51
C GLN A 239 0.32 6.01 5.47
N LEU A 240 0.00 5.84 4.19
CA LEU A 240 0.98 5.81 3.11
C LEU A 240 1.60 7.17 2.80
N ARG A 241 0.99 8.27 3.25
CA ARG A 241 1.53 9.62 3.02
C ARG A 241 2.81 9.88 3.81
N ASP A 242 2.94 9.27 4.98
CA ASP A 242 4.07 9.49 5.87
C ASP A 242 5.29 8.67 5.45
N PRO A 243 6.45 9.29 5.13
CA PRO A 243 7.67 8.57 4.77
C PRO A 243 8.12 7.53 5.81
N LEU A 244 7.77 7.72 7.09
CA LEU A 244 8.11 6.80 8.17
C LEU A 244 7.38 5.45 8.03
N PHE A 245 6.20 5.41 7.38
CA PHE A 245 5.52 4.16 7.07
C PHE A 245 6.43 3.20 6.29
N TYR A 246 7.10 3.69 5.25
CA TYR A 246 7.96 2.86 4.41
C TYR A 246 9.20 2.35 5.18
N ARG A 247 9.69 3.12 6.16
CA ARG A 247 10.76 2.69 7.07
C ARG A 247 10.28 1.65 8.08
N ILE A 248 9.03 1.74 8.54
CA ILE A 248 8.38 0.72 9.37
C ILE A 248 8.19 -0.57 8.57
N ALA A 249 7.62 -0.48 7.37
CA ALA A 249 7.46 -1.60 6.45
C ALA A 249 8.80 -2.29 6.16
N LYS A 250 9.88 -1.53 5.92
CA LYS A 250 11.24 -2.07 5.76
C LYS A 250 11.72 -2.88 6.96
N ARG A 251 11.46 -2.42 8.20
CA ARG A 251 11.83 -3.17 9.42
C ARG A 251 11.04 -4.46 9.54
N VAL A 252 9.73 -4.43 9.30
CA VAL A 252 8.88 -5.63 9.33
C VAL A 252 9.30 -6.64 8.26
N LEU A 253 9.52 -6.17 7.03
CA LEU A 253 9.99 -7.01 5.92
C LEU A 253 11.37 -7.62 6.18
N SER A 254 12.25 -6.95 6.94
CA SER A 254 13.54 -7.53 7.33
C SER A 254 13.39 -8.84 8.12
N VAL A 255 12.31 -9.00 8.90
CA VAL A 255 12.01 -10.23 9.64
C VAL A 255 11.57 -11.33 8.66
N PHE A 256 10.73 -10.99 7.68
CA PHE A 256 10.35 -11.92 6.62
C PHE A 256 11.55 -12.36 5.77
N TYR A 257 12.43 -11.44 5.39
CA TYR A 257 13.62 -11.76 4.59
C TYR A 257 14.59 -12.63 5.36
N HIS A 258 14.76 -12.39 6.66
CA HIS A 258 15.50 -13.29 7.54
C HIS A 258 14.91 -14.69 7.51
N TYR A 259 13.60 -14.84 7.71
CA TYR A 259 12.92 -16.12 7.61
C TYR A 259 13.08 -16.80 6.24
N LYS A 260 12.83 -16.07 5.15
CA LYS A 260 12.95 -16.56 3.77
C LYS A 260 14.38 -16.98 3.44
N SER A 261 15.40 -16.37 4.06
CA SER A 261 16.80 -16.76 3.87
C SER A 261 17.16 -18.13 4.44
N LEU A 262 16.38 -18.63 5.42
CA LEU A 262 16.55 -19.95 6.01
C LEU A 262 15.81 -21.05 5.24
N LEU A 263 14.92 -20.69 4.32
CA LEU A 263 14.24 -21.64 3.46
C LEU A 263 15.22 -22.19 2.41
N LYS A 264 15.00 -23.45 2.03
CA LYS A 264 15.77 -24.06 0.93
C LYS A 264 15.55 -23.23 -0.35
N PRO A 265 16.61 -22.66 -0.96
CA PRO A 265 16.49 -21.95 -2.21
C PRO A 265 15.94 -22.89 -3.30
N TYR A 266 15.18 -22.31 -4.24
CA TYR A 266 14.74 -23.06 -5.41
C TYR A 266 15.94 -23.62 -6.17
N THR A 267 15.88 -24.90 -6.49
CA THR A 267 16.84 -25.56 -7.37
C THR A 267 16.45 -25.33 -8.82
N TYR A 268 17.35 -25.67 -9.75
CA TYR A 268 17.03 -25.67 -11.18
C TYR A 268 15.76 -26.49 -11.46
N GLY A 269 15.62 -27.67 -10.86
CA GLY A 269 14.45 -28.53 -11.06
C GLY A 269 13.13 -27.95 -10.54
N ASP A 270 13.18 -27.07 -9.53
CA ASP A 270 11.99 -26.41 -8.99
C ASP A 270 11.48 -25.28 -9.92
N LEU A 271 12.38 -24.67 -10.70
CA LEU A 271 12.07 -23.56 -11.61
C LEU A 271 11.94 -23.98 -13.08
N TYR A 272 12.54 -25.11 -13.45
CA TYR A 272 12.58 -25.60 -14.82
C TYR A 272 11.21 -26.15 -15.24
N LEU A 273 10.67 -25.60 -16.31
CA LEU A 273 9.49 -26.13 -16.99
C LEU A 273 9.94 -26.94 -18.22
N PRO A 274 9.91 -28.29 -18.18
CA PRO A 274 10.54 -29.11 -19.21
C PRO A 274 9.93 -28.94 -20.59
N GLY A 275 10.80 -28.72 -21.58
CA GLY A 275 10.42 -28.55 -22.98
C GLY A 275 9.75 -27.20 -23.27
N VAL A 276 9.92 -26.19 -22.41
CA VAL A 276 9.44 -24.82 -22.63
C VAL A 276 10.62 -23.86 -22.57
N THR A 277 10.69 -22.93 -23.53
CA THR A 277 11.73 -21.90 -23.58
C THR A 277 11.11 -20.57 -23.95
N VAL A 278 11.40 -19.53 -23.17
CA VAL A 278 11.10 -18.14 -23.55
C VAL A 278 12.21 -17.68 -24.48
N GLU A 279 11.89 -17.47 -25.75
CA GLU A 279 12.87 -17.08 -26.78
C GLU A 279 13.09 -15.58 -26.82
N ASP A 280 12.02 -14.80 -26.63
CA ASP A 280 12.07 -13.34 -26.70
C ASP A 280 10.95 -12.70 -25.88
N ILE A 281 11.22 -11.51 -25.35
CA ILE A 281 10.23 -10.63 -24.74
C ILE A 281 10.49 -9.20 -25.19
N THR A 282 9.48 -8.59 -25.80
CA THR A 282 9.54 -7.19 -26.25
C THR A 282 8.36 -6.40 -25.70
N PHE A 283 8.61 -5.15 -25.37
CA PHE A 283 7.61 -4.21 -24.89
C PHE A 283 7.46 -3.07 -25.89
N ASP A 284 6.24 -2.58 -26.07
CA ASP A 284 6.02 -1.26 -26.64
C ASP A 284 6.71 -0.19 -25.77
N LYS A 285 6.82 1.02 -26.32
CA LYS A 285 7.39 2.14 -25.57
C LYS A 285 6.59 2.43 -24.30
N LEU A 286 7.24 2.31 -23.14
CA LEU A 286 6.68 2.66 -21.84
C LEU A 286 6.76 4.18 -21.63
N VAL A 287 5.62 4.83 -21.42
CA VAL A 287 5.53 6.29 -21.26
C VAL A 287 4.58 6.62 -20.12
N THR A 288 5.09 7.30 -19.10
CA THR A 288 4.30 7.91 -18.03
C THR A 288 4.00 9.38 -18.34
N TYR A 289 2.95 9.91 -17.73
CA TYR A 289 2.56 11.32 -17.78
C TYR A 289 1.71 11.65 -16.56
N PHE A 290 1.48 12.93 -16.30
CA PHE A 290 0.49 13.38 -15.33
C PHE A 290 -0.79 13.78 -16.03
N ASP A 291 -1.93 13.37 -15.49
CA ASP A 291 -3.25 13.77 -15.96
C ASP A 291 -4.05 14.44 -14.83
N THR A 292 -4.99 15.30 -15.19
CA THR A 292 -5.89 15.90 -14.20
C THR A 292 -6.93 14.89 -13.76
N PHE A 293 -7.12 14.76 -12.46
CA PHE A 293 -8.13 13.93 -11.85
C PHE A 293 -8.95 14.74 -10.86
N ASP A 294 -10.27 14.71 -11.04
CA ASP A 294 -11.23 15.42 -10.21
C ASP A 294 -11.95 14.43 -9.29
N PHE A 295 -12.07 14.79 -8.02
CA PHE A 295 -12.88 14.04 -7.07
C PHE A 295 -13.66 14.96 -6.15
N GLU A 296 -14.87 14.53 -5.79
CA GLU A 296 -15.82 15.34 -5.04
C GLU A 296 -15.36 15.56 -3.59
N ILE A 297 -15.52 16.79 -3.10
CA ILE A 297 -15.18 17.19 -1.72
C ILE A 297 -16.38 17.72 -0.94
N ASN A 298 -17.59 17.61 -1.48
CA ASN A 298 -18.83 18.06 -0.84
C ASN A 298 -18.97 17.55 0.61
N ASN A 299 -18.62 16.28 0.85
CA ASN A 299 -18.72 15.63 2.17
C ASN A 299 -17.73 16.19 3.21
N ALA A 300 -16.76 17.02 2.83
CA ALA A 300 -15.86 17.68 3.76
C ALA A 300 -16.49 18.96 4.37
N LEU A 301 -17.61 19.43 3.81
CA LEU A 301 -18.34 20.60 4.30
C LEU A 301 -19.45 20.18 5.25
N SER A 302 -19.55 20.89 6.37
CA SER A 302 -20.63 20.72 7.34
C SER A 302 -21.83 21.61 6.99
N PHE A 303 -23.03 21.04 7.01
CA PHE A 303 -24.29 21.75 6.77
C PHE A 303 -25.21 21.70 7.97
N SER A 304 -26.02 22.74 8.16
CA SER A 304 -27.07 22.74 9.18
C SER A 304 -28.24 21.83 8.78
N LYS A 305 -28.52 21.67 7.48
CA LYS A 305 -29.47 20.69 6.95
C LYS A 305 -28.81 19.88 5.83
N PRO A 306 -29.05 18.56 5.75
CA PRO A 306 -28.54 17.74 4.65
C PRO A 306 -28.95 18.25 3.25
N GLU A 307 -30.13 18.85 3.15
CA GLU A 307 -30.69 19.44 1.93
C GLU A 307 -29.82 20.57 1.36
N ASP A 308 -29.13 21.33 2.22
CA ASP A 308 -28.28 22.47 1.81
C ASP A 308 -27.02 22.03 1.04
N GLY A 309 -26.71 20.73 1.07
CA GLY A 309 -25.61 20.09 0.34
C GLY A 309 -25.99 19.55 -1.05
N ALA A 310 -27.28 19.57 -1.43
CA ALA A 310 -27.77 18.88 -2.63
C ALA A 310 -27.53 19.63 -3.95
N ASP A 311 -27.46 20.98 -3.88
CA ASP A 311 -27.54 21.87 -5.05
C ASP A 311 -26.20 22.47 -5.50
N PHE A 312 -25.07 21.95 -5.02
CA PHE A 312 -23.77 22.39 -5.48
C PHE A 312 -22.77 21.25 -5.66
N SER A 313 -21.72 21.49 -6.43
CA SER A 313 -20.64 20.54 -6.66
C SER A 313 -19.30 21.21 -6.51
N TYR A 314 -18.50 20.69 -5.58
CA TYR A 314 -17.11 21.07 -5.35
C TYR A 314 -16.22 19.87 -5.63
N VAL A 315 -15.21 20.09 -6.48
CA VAL A 315 -14.22 19.06 -6.80
C VAL A 315 -12.83 19.56 -6.47
N SER A 316 -12.02 18.65 -5.95
CA SER A 316 -10.58 18.83 -5.85
C SER A 316 -9.93 18.24 -7.10
N ARG A 317 -9.15 19.05 -7.81
CA ARG A 317 -8.38 18.66 -9.01
C ARG A 317 -6.93 18.43 -8.64
N GLN A 318 -6.43 17.22 -8.84
CA GLN A 318 -5.04 16.83 -8.61
C GLN A 318 -4.41 16.30 -9.90
N TYR A 319 -3.10 16.51 -10.09
CA TYR A 319 -2.36 15.87 -11.17
C TYR A 319 -1.88 14.49 -10.73
N ARG A 320 -2.44 13.40 -11.28
CA ARG A 320 -2.08 12.04 -10.89
C ARG A 320 -1.18 11.37 -11.93
N LEU A 321 -0.26 10.53 -11.46
CA LEU A 321 0.60 9.75 -12.34
C LEU A 321 -0.24 8.74 -13.14
N ASN A 322 0.00 8.69 -14.45
CA ASN A 322 -0.63 7.77 -15.38
C ASN A 322 0.38 7.25 -16.40
N HIS A 323 -0.01 6.28 -17.23
CA HIS A 323 0.81 5.76 -18.31
C HIS A 323 0.00 5.51 -19.58
N LYS A 324 0.68 5.52 -20.74
CA LYS A 324 0.04 5.12 -21.99
C LYS A 324 -0.18 3.60 -21.98
N PRO A 325 -1.32 3.10 -22.50
CA PRO A 325 -1.48 1.66 -22.70
C PRO A 325 -0.34 1.12 -23.57
N PHE A 326 0.17 -0.04 -23.22
CA PHE A 326 1.25 -0.70 -23.94
C PHE A 326 0.95 -2.20 -24.07
N PHE A 327 1.56 -2.85 -25.06
CA PHE A 327 1.58 -4.30 -25.16
C PHE A 327 2.98 -4.83 -24.84
N TYR A 328 3.02 -6.06 -24.35
CA TYR A 328 4.23 -6.87 -24.47
C TYR A 328 3.95 -8.12 -25.30
N HIS A 329 4.98 -8.53 -26.01
CA HIS A 329 5.00 -9.67 -26.91
C HIS A 329 6.00 -10.69 -26.36
N LEU A 330 5.51 -11.88 -26.07
CA LEU A 330 6.28 -12.99 -25.53
C LEU A 330 6.31 -14.13 -26.54
N LYS A 331 7.51 -14.48 -27.03
CA LYS A 331 7.71 -15.65 -27.89
C LYS A 331 8.15 -16.82 -27.05
N VAL A 332 7.32 -17.86 -27.02
CA VAL A 332 7.57 -19.08 -26.25
C VAL A 332 7.56 -20.27 -27.18
N LYS A 333 8.63 -21.06 -27.15
CA LYS A 333 8.69 -22.35 -27.82
C LYS A 333 8.38 -23.46 -26.84
N SER A 334 7.49 -24.36 -27.22
CA SER A 334 7.20 -25.56 -26.43
C SER A 334 7.31 -26.83 -27.25
N GLU A 335 7.88 -27.89 -26.66
CA GLU A 335 7.99 -29.21 -27.29
C GLU A 335 6.67 -29.99 -27.24
N LYS A 336 5.72 -29.57 -26.39
CA LYS A 336 4.45 -30.27 -26.14
C LYS A 336 3.35 -29.31 -25.72
N GLU A 337 2.12 -29.79 -25.73
CA GLU A 337 1.03 -29.04 -25.10
C GLU A 337 1.19 -29.05 -23.57
N VAL A 338 1.07 -27.88 -22.93
CA VAL A 338 1.19 -27.76 -21.47
C VAL A 338 0.42 -26.55 -20.93
N ASP A 339 -0.33 -26.75 -19.84
CA ASP A 339 -0.93 -25.67 -19.08
C ASP A 339 0.15 -24.95 -18.25
N SER A 340 0.22 -23.63 -18.37
CA SER A 340 1.27 -22.81 -17.77
C SER A 340 0.71 -21.58 -17.08
N VAL A 341 1.50 -21.00 -16.18
CA VAL A 341 1.25 -19.68 -15.58
C VAL A 341 2.37 -18.75 -16.00
N VAL A 342 2.04 -17.66 -16.66
CA VAL A 342 2.99 -16.61 -17.02
C VAL A 342 2.95 -15.54 -15.93
N ARG A 343 4.12 -15.13 -15.42
CA ARG A 343 4.27 -14.05 -14.43
C ARG A 343 5.29 -13.04 -14.94
N VAL A 344 4.91 -11.76 -14.97
CA VAL A 344 5.76 -10.66 -15.45
C VAL A 344 6.02 -9.70 -14.31
N PHE A 345 7.30 -9.38 -14.07
CA PHE A 345 7.73 -8.48 -13.01
C PHE A 345 8.52 -7.30 -13.57
N ILE A 346 8.43 -6.15 -12.90
CA ILE A 346 9.32 -4.99 -13.12
C ILE A 346 10.16 -4.75 -11.87
N GLY A 347 11.44 -4.43 -12.07
CA GLY A 347 12.36 -4.19 -10.96
C GLY A 347 13.54 -3.32 -11.40
N PRO A 348 14.37 -2.86 -10.45
CA PRO A 348 15.46 -1.95 -10.75
C PRO A 348 16.60 -2.68 -11.47
N LYS A 349 17.24 -1.98 -12.42
CA LYS A 349 18.52 -2.41 -13.02
C LYS A 349 19.71 -1.81 -12.26
N TYR A 350 19.62 -0.53 -11.95
CA TYR A 350 20.67 0.23 -11.27
C TYR A 350 20.16 0.80 -9.95
N ASP A 351 21.06 1.04 -9.02
CA ASP A 351 20.78 1.83 -7.82
C ASP A 351 20.84 3.34 -8.09
N ALA A 352 20.59 4.14 -7.05
CA ALA A 352 20.59 5.61 -7.14
C ALA A 352 21.97 6.21 -7.51
N LEU A 353 23.05 5.44 -7.44
CA LEU A 353 24.41 5.85 -7.82
C LEU A 353 24.82 5.29 -9.19
N GLY A 354 23.93 4.61 -9.90
CA GLY A 354 24.20 4.02 -11.21
C GLY A 354 24.93 2.67 -11.18
N ARG A 355 25.03 2.02 -10.02
CA ARG A 355 25.64 0.69 -9.88
C ARG A 355 24.62 -0.38 -10.24
N GLU A 356 25.02 -1.36 -11.05
CA GLU A 356 24.13 -2.45 -11.47
C GLU A 356 23.86 -3.41 -10.30
N TYR A 357 22.58 -3.76 -10.11
CA TYR A 357 22.18 -4.73 -9.11
C TYR A 357 22.42 -6.16 -9.57
N SER A 358 22.96 -6.99 -8.68
CA SER A 358 22.85 -8.44 -8.79
C SER A 358 21.39 -8.89 -8.59
N LEU A 359 21.05 -10.09 -9.07
CA LEU A 359 19.71 -10.67 -8.84
C LEU A 359 19.39 -10.77 -7.33
N GLU A 360 20.37 -11.15 -6.51
CA GLU A 360 20.19 -11.29 -5.06
C GLU A 360 19.84 -9.97 -4.36
N GLU A 361 20.39 -8.85 -4.83
CA GLU A 361 20.11 -7.54 -4.26
C GLU A 361 18.74 -7.00 -4.70
N ARG A 362 18.38 -7.20 -5.98
CA ARG A 362 17.13 -6.65 -6.55
C ARG A 362 15.89 -7.53 -6.41
N LYS A 363 16.03 -8.81 -6.03
CA LYS A 363 14.89 -9.74 -5.96
C LYS A 363 13.73 -9.23 -5.10
N GLN A 364 14.04 -8.50 -4.03
CA GLN A 364 13.08 -7.90 -3.10
C GLN A 364 12.36 -6.65 -3.66
N TYR A 365 12.83 -6.10 -4.79
CA TYR A 365 12.31 -4.89 -5.43
C TYR A 365 11.53 -5.17 -6.71
N TYR A 366 11.23 -6.43 -7.01
CA TYR A 366 10.33 -6.76 -8.10
C TYR A 366 8.88 -6.51 -7.71
N VAL A 367 8.18 -5.76 -8.56
CA VAL A 367 6.74 -5.53 -8.54
C VAL A 367 6.12 -6.47 -9.57
N LEU A 368 5.10 -7.24 -9.17
CA LEU A 368 4.34 -8.10 -10.05
C LEU A 368 3.42 -7.25 -10.92
N LEU A 369 3.65 -7.25 -12.24
CA LEU A 369 2.83 -6.53 -13.21
C LEU A 369 1.67 -7.38 -13.72
N ASP A 370 1.93 -8.63 -14.10
CA ASP A 370 0.92 -9.48 -14.73
C ASP A 370 1.07 -10.93 -14.29
N THR A 371 -0.06 -11.62 -14.20
CA THR A 371 -0.12 -13.05 -13.93
C THR A 371 -1.34 -13.67 -14.60
N PHE A 372 -1.15 -14.71 -15.40
CA PHE A 372 -2.26 -15.36 -16.09
C PHE A 372 -1.96 -16.80 -16.47
N ASN A 373 -3.02 -17.60 -16.58
CA ASN A 373 -2.93 -18.95 -17.12
C ASN A 373 -2.87 -18.89 -18.65
N TYR A 374 -2.01 -19.71 -19.24
CA TYR A 374 -1.90 -19.86 -20.69
C TYR A 374 -1.63 -21.32 -21.05
N LYS A 375 -2.38 -21.82 -22.03
CA LYS A 375 -2.18 -23.17 -22.55
C LYS A 375 -1.24 -23.11 -23.75
N LEU A 376 0.01 -23.52 -23.56
CA LEU A 376 1.02 -23.57 -24.62
C LEU A 376 0.73 -24.74 -25.55
N THR A 377 0.81 -24.51 -26.86
CA THR A 377 0.79 -25.57 -27.87
C THR A 377 2.22 -25.99 -28.25
N ALA A 378 2.38 -27.21 -28.76
CA ALA A 378 3.65 -27.64 -29.32
C ALA A 378 4.05 -26.75 -30.52
N GLY A 379 5.33 -26.38 -30.60
CA GLY A 379 5.86 -25.41 -31.54
C GLY A 379 5.99 -24.00 -30.94
N GLU A 380 5.81 -23.00 -31.80
CA GLU A 380 5.95 -21.59 -31.44
C GLU A 380 4.62 -21.00 -30.93
N ASN A 381 4.69 -20.20 -29.87
CA ASN A 381 3.56 -19.49 -29.27
C ASN A 381 3.94 -18.00 -29.23
N ASP A 382 3.16 -17.16 -29.92
CA ASP A 382 3.31 -15.70 -29.88
C ASP A 382 2.18 -15.12 -29.01
N ILE A 383 2.54 -14.70 -27.79
CA ILE A 383 1.59 -14.22 -26.79
C ILE A 383 1.67 -12.70 -26.75
N LYS A 384 0.59 -12.04 -27.17
CA LYS A 384 0.41 -10.59 -27.05
C LYS A 384 -0.50 -10.25 -25.87
N ARG A 385 -0.03 -9.40 -24.96
CA ARG A 385 -0.73 -9.03 -23.72
C ARG A 385 -0.83 -7.52 -23.59
N SER A 386 -2.03 -7.01 -23.30
CA SER A 386 -2.25 -5.57 -23.06
C SER A 386 -2.04 -5.25 -21.58
N SER A 387 -1.47 -4.07 -21.30
CA SER A 387 -1.42 -3.52 -19.93
C SER A 387 -2.80 -3.34 -19.29
N LYS A 388 -3.87 -3.32 -20.09
CA LYS A 388 -5.26 -3.22 -19.61
C LYS A 388 -5.84 -4.56 -19.12
N ASP A 389 -5.18 -5.68 -19.42
CA ASP A 389 -5.65 -7.02 -19.06
C ASP A 389 -4.99 -7.54 -17.78
N PHE A 390 -4.19 -6.70 -17.10
CA PHE A 390 -3.44 -7.10 -15.92
C PHE A 390 -4.40 -7.22 -14.73
N PRO A 391 -4.50 -8.38 -14.07
CA PRO A 391 -5.55 -8.64 -13.08
C PRO A 391 -5.34 -7.92 -11.74
N LEU A 392 -4.17 -7.35 -11.50
CA LEU A 392 -3.81 -6.68 -10.24
C LEU A 392 -4.09 -5.17 -10.25
N TYR A 393 -4.53 -4.62 -11.39
CA TYR A 393 -4.79 -3.20 -11.55
C TYR A 393 -6.26 -2.99 -11.92
N ALA A 394 -6.91 -2.07 -11.24
CA ALA A 394 -8.32 -1.74 -11.47
C ALA A 394 -8.45 -0.41 -12.22
N LYS A 395 -9.60 -0.23 -12.87
CA LYS A 395 -10.02 1.08 -13.36
C LYS A 395 -10.39 1.98 -12.19
N GLU A 396 -10.48 3.27 -12.46
CA GLU A 396 -10.94 4.25 -11.47
C GLU A 396 -12.36 3.90 -11.02
N ALA A 397 -12.61 4.03 -9.71
CA ALA A 397 -13.92 3.79 -9.14
C ALA A 397 -14.90 4.89 -9.57
N PRO A 398 -16.19 4.56 -9.81
CA PRO A 398 -17.21 5.57 -10.08
C PRO A 398 -17.33 6.55 -8.91
N SER A 399 -17.67 7.80 -9.21
CA SER A 399 -17.93 8.79 -8.15
C SER A 399 -19.18 8.44 -7.35
N TYR A 400 -19.32 9.01 -6.15
CA TYR A 400 -20.56 8.87 -5.37
C TYR A 400 -21.78 9.33 -6.18
N TYR A 401 -21.63 10.43 -6.92
CA TYR A 401 -22.67 10.94 -7.78
C TYR A 401 -23.05 9.97 -8.91
N ASP A 402 -22.08 9.36 -9.59
CA ASP A 402 -22.34 8.36 -10.64
C ASP A 402 -23.14 7.18 -10.08
N LEU A 403 -22.75 6.71 -8.89
CA LEU A 403 -23.45 5.65 -8.17
C LEU A 403 -24.88 6.06 -7.79
N TYR A 404 -25.06 7.25 -7.24
CA TYR A 404 -26.37 7.78 -6.85
C TYR A 404 -27.30 7.90 -8.06
N GLN A 405 -26.82 8.48 -9.17
CA GLN A 405 -27.62 8.68 -10.38
C GLN A 405 -28.02 7.35 -11.03
N THR A 406 -27.07 6.43 -11.15
CA THR A 406 -27.33 5.10 -11.72
C THR A 406 -28.35 4.35 -10.86
N THR A 407 -28.25 4.44 -9.54
CA THR A 407 -29.21 3.85 -8.60
C THR A 407 -30.59 4.51 -8.71
N SER A 408 -30.65 5.84 -8.76
CA SER A 408 -31.90 6.61 -8.81
C SER A 408 -32.69 6.35 -10.09
N ARG A 409 -32.01 6.34 -11.24
CA ARG A 409 -32.62 5.96 -12.53
C ARG A 409 -33.11 4.53 -12.55
N ALA A 410 -32.34 3.61 -11.96
CA ALA A 410 -32.76 2.22 -11.85
C ALA A 410 -34.02 2.02 -10.98
N LEU A 411 -34.13 2.74 -9.86
CA LEU A 411 -35.32 2.71 -9.01
C LEU A 411 -36.57 3.25 -9.72
N LYS A 412 -36.40 4.20 -10.65
CA LYS A 412 -37.49 4.73 -11.49
C LYS A 412 -37.85 3.84 -12.67
N GLY A 413 -37.10 2.75 -12.90
CA GLY A 413 -37.26 1.87 -14.05
C GLY A 413 -36.75 2.46 -15.36
N GLU A 414 -35.96 3.54 -15.31
CA GLU A 414 -35.39 4.21 -16.49
C GLU A 414 -34.17 3.47 -17.04
N ASP A 415 -33.38 2.84 -16.16
CA ASP A 415 -32.17 2.07 -16.49
C ASP A 415 -32.11 0.76 -15.67
N LYS A 416 -31.25 -0.20 -16.06
CA LYS A 416 -30.89 -1.32 -15.18
C LYS A 416 -29.68 -0.95 -14.33
N PHE A 417 -29.72 -1.25 -13.04
CA PHE A 417 -28.56 -1.08 -12.17
C PHE A 417 -27.48 -2.12 -12.51
N PHE A 418 -26.31 -1.66 -12.93
CA PHE A 418 -25.12 -2.48 -13.14
C PHE A 418 -23.93 -1.82 -12.43
N LEU A 419 -23.27 -2.56 -11.54
CA LEU A 419 -21.88 -2.35 -11.16
C LEU A 419 -21.10 -3.55 -11.70
N ASP A 420 -20.06 -3.29 -12.49
CA ASP A 420 -19.06 -4.28 -12.91
C ASP A 420 -18.09 -4.55 -11.75
#